data_AF-A0A2X4T8L2-F1
#
_entry.id   AF-A0A2X4T8L2-F1
#
_cell.length_a   1.000
_cell.length_b   1.000
_cell.length_c   1.000
_cell.angle_alpha   90.00
_cell.angle_beta   90.00
_cell.angle_gamma   90.00
#
_symmetry.space_group_name_H-M   'P 1'
#
loop_
_entity.id
_entity.type
_entity.pdbx_description
1 polymer ?
#
loop_
_entity_poly.entity_id
_entity_poly.type
_entity_poly.pdbx_seq_one_letter_code
_entity_poly.pdbx_strand_id
1 'polypeptide(L)'
;MAKNITPDEFKNIVKSNRPANETVPGGLSFTETTWMESLNNIIDSSGLVLPVATDYQTISNIVHNDLCYGTNETQLDAVSNIIYQAKLAQQNIADSALAKAFDIDHSYPPYLLAWTASSEYDLLSQSLALNGITTPDAIPDEYQQYLYQIARRAGLCSTFNLTPAMLSTLLAHTDWFGVADTTIDFNLLYLFSRYSDWMKLADKEDAMLAYLRRANGAPSLTPDQAASCLALLTDWESDEVLQAAAYANPATGIAATLAHIDIVMRLKTLCTRTGTSVETILNTGGLTTTSTYQEWQSVGESLVAAQSNN
;
A
#
# COMPACT_ATOMS: atom_id res chain seq x y z
N MET A 1 48.92 -17.02 35.83
CA MET A 1 48.04 -16.40 36.85
C MET A 1 47.97 -14.91 36.55
N ALA A 2 46.87 -14.45 35.94
CA ALA A 2 46.70 -13.04 35.57
C ALA A 2 46.43 -12.23 36.84
N LYS A 3 47.25 -11.20 37.09
CA LYS A 3 47.07 -10.28 38.21
C LYS A 3 45.96 -9.30 37.83
N ASN A 4 44.80 -9.38 38.48
CA ASN A 4 43.72 -8.43 38.24
C ASN A 4 44.14 -7.05 38.76
N ILE A 5 44.16 -6.07 37.85
CA ILE A 5 44.50 -4.68 38.12
C ILE A 5 43.32 -4.03 38.86
N THR A 6 43.60 -3.34 39.96
CA THR A 6 42.56 -2.66 40.74
C THR A 6 42.12 -1.35 40.04
N PRO A 7 40.88 -0.87 40.27
CA PRO A 7 40.36 0.35 39.63
C PRO A 7 41.22 1.61 39.87
N ASP A 8 41.93 1.68 41.00
CA ASP A 8 42.81 2.79 41.34
C ASP A 8 44.15 2.72 40.60
N GLU A 9 44.67 1.52 40.35
CA GLU A 9 45.84 1.32 39.49
C GLU A 9 45.53 1.72 38.03
N PHE A 10 44.32 1.40 37.54
CA PHE A 10 43.88 1.80 36.20
C PHE A 10 43.81 3.34 36.05
N LYS A 11 43.24 4.04 37.04
CA LYS A 11 43.18 5.52 37.03
C LYS A 11 44.56 6.17 37.06
N ASN A 12 45.53 5.56 37.75
CA ASN A 12 46.91 6.05 37.79
C ASN A 12 47.65 5.83 36.47
N ILE A 13 47.40 4.72 35.76
CA ILE A 13 47.96 4.45 34.44
C ILE A 13 47.47 5.49 33.42
N VAL A 14 46.16 5.75 33.38
CA VAL A 14 45.55 6.74 32.48
C VAL A 14 46.09 8.15 32.73
N LYS A 15 46.31 8.54 34.00
CA LYS A 15 46.90 9.84 34.34
C LYS A 15 48.39 9.96 33.99
N SER A 16 49.10 8.83 33.91
CA SER A 16 50.56 8.83 33.71
C SER A 16 50.98 9.12 32.26
N ASN A 17 50.06 9.02 31.29
CA ASN A 17 50.25 9.31 29.87
C ASN A 17 51.54 8.70 29.26
N ARG A 18 51.98 7.56 29.79
CA ARG A 18 53.13 6.82 29.28
C ARG A 18 52.65 5.90 28.14
N PRO A 19 53.32 5.89 26.98
CA PRO A 19 53.05 4.87 25.97
C PRO A 19 53.33 3.49 26.56
N ALA A 20 52.42 2.53 26.34
CA ALA A 20 52.55 1.17 26.84
C ALA A 20 53.87 0.55 26.36
N ASN A 21 54.70 0.11 27.31
CA ASN A 21 56.03 -0.43 27.06
C ASN A 21 56.06 -1.97 26.92
N GLU A 22 54.93 -2.63 27.16
CA GLU A 22 54.77 -4.07 26.98
C GLU A 22 53.46 -4.35 26.24
N THR A 23 53.56 -4.66 24.95
CA THR A 23 52.47 -5.25 24.19
C THR A 23 52.40 -6.73 24.53
N VAL A 24 51.42 -7.12 25.35
CA VAL A 24 51.05 -8.54 25.46
C VAL A 24 50.37 -8.92 24.15
N PRO A 25 50.77 -10.00 23.45
CA PRO A 25 50.04 -10.48 22.28
C PRO A 25 48.67 -10.97 22.74
N GLY A 26 47.69 -10.07 22.75
CA GLY A 26 46.30 -10.45 22.77
C GLY A 26 46.01 -11.05 21.41
N GLY A 27 45.99 -12.38 21.34
CA GLY A 27 45.45 -13.08 20.19
C GLY A 27 43.96 -12.77 20.09
N LEU A 28 43.61 -11.62 19.51
CA LEU A 28 42.31 -11.47 18.87
C LEU A 28 42.32 -12.49 17.74
N SER A 29 41.58 -13.58 17.91
CA SER A 29 41.32 -14.48 16.81
C SER A 29 40.54 -13.69 15.77
N PHE A 30 41.21 -13.26 14.71
CA PHE A 30 40.52 -12.89 13.49
C PHE A 30 39.97 -14.21 12.94
N THR A 31 38.71 -14.49 13.24
CA THR A 31 37.94 -15.44 12.44
C THR A 31 37.84 -14.81 11.06
N GLU A 32 38.50 -15.41 10.06
CA GLU A 32 38.23 -15.14 8.65
C GLU A 32 36.75 -15.42 8.43
N THR A 33 35.94 -14.37 8.55
CA THR A 33 34.53 -14.42 8.24
C THR A 33 34.38 -13.97 6.79
N THR A 34 33.55 -14.69 6.05
CA THR A 34 33.21 -14.23 4.70
C THR A 34 32.37 -12.97 4.80
N TRP A 35 32.43 -12.10 3.81
CA TRP A 35 31.59 -10.89 3.78
C TRP A 35 30.09 -11.21 3.88
N MET A 36 29.66 -12.41 3.46
CA MET A 36 28.29 -12.91 3.64
C MET A 36 27.95 -13.20 5.10
N GLU A 37 28.90 -13.69 5.89
CA GLU A 37 28.72 -13.88 7.33
C GLU A 37 28.72 -12.55 8.08
N SER A 38 29.54 -11.59 7.65
CA SER A 38 29.57 -10.23 8.23
C SER A 38 28.33 -9.40 7.89
N LEU A 39 27.61 -9.74 6.81
CA LEU A 39 26.42 -9.02 6.33
C LEU A 39 25.15 -9.91 6.38
N ASN A 40 25.11 -10.87 7.30
CA ASN A 40 23.99 -11.81 7.44
C ASN A 40 22.67 -11.15 7.89
N ASN A 41 22.71 -9.88 8.28
CA ASN A 41 21.57 -9.05 8.63
C ASN A 41 20.96 -8.33 7.41
N ILE A 42 21.60 -8.41 6.25
CA ILE A 42 21.12 -7.82 4.99
C ILE A 42 21.08 -8.83 3.84
N ILE A 43 21.88 -9.90 3.89
CA ILE A 43 21.94 -10.93 2.85
C ILE A 43 21.77 -12.31 3.48
N ASP A 44 20.92 -13.15 2.89
CA ASP A 44 20.67 -14.51 3.36
C ASP A 44 21.78 -15.48 2.92
N SER A 45 21.73 -16.73 3.42
CA SER A 45 22.70 -17.77 3.05
C SER A 45 22.65 -18.19 1.58
N SER A 46 21.59 -17.82 0.86
CA SER A 46 21.38 -18.08 -0.56
C SER A 46 21.89 -16.92 -1.43
N GLY A 47 22.36 -15.82 -0.83
CA GLY A 47 22.83 -14.63 -1.53
C GLY A 47 21.72 -13.65 -1.92
N LEU A 48 20.50 -13.82 -1.41
CA LEU A 48 19.39 -12.89 -1.61
C LEU A 48 19.46 -11.74 -0.61
N VAL A 49 19.13 -10.54 -1.06
CA VAL A 49 19.01 -9.35 -0.22
C VAL A 49 17.68 -9.41 0.55
N LEU A 50 17.75 -9.27 1.86
CA LEU A 50 16.62 -9.33 2.78
C LEU A 50 15.68 -8.12 2.65
N PRO A 51 14.38 -8.27 2.99
CA PRO A 51 13.40 -7.18 2.90
C PRO A 51 13.71 -5.95 3.78
N VAL A 52 14.55 -6.10 4.80
CA VAL A 52 14.99 -5.00 5.69
C VAL A 52 15.74 -3.89 4.93
N ALA A 53 16.36 -4.23 3.80
CA ALA A 53 17.06 -3.28 2.95
C ALA A 53 16.07 -2.47 2.09
N THR A 54 15.35 -1.50 2.66
CA THR A 54 14.31 -0.74 1.95
C THR A 54 14.87 0.21 0.89
N ASP A 55 15.97 0.89 1.19
CA ASP A 55 16.57 1.92 0.35
C ASP A 55 18.09 1.97 0.50
N TYR A 56 18.76 2.72 -0.37
CA TYR A 56 20.22 2.86 -0.34
C TYR A 56 20.74 3.36 1.00
N GLN A 57 20.03 4.28 1.67
CA GLN A 57 20.49 4.85 2.93
C GLN A 57 20.49 3.81 4.04
N THR A 58 19.46 2.98 4.11
CA THR A 58 19.35 1.86 5.04
C THR A 58 20.45 0.83 4.82
N ILE A 59 20.71 0.48 3.55
CA ILE A 59 21.81 -0.42 3.17
C ILE A 59 23.16 0.17 3.60
N SER A 60 23.40 1.44 3.25
CA SER A 60 24.63 2.15 3.59
C SER A 60 24.84 2.16 5.11
N ASN A 61 23.83 2.51 5.89
CA ASN A 61 23.94 2.53 7.35
C ASN A 61 24.32 1.15 7.93
N ILE A 62 23.74 0.06 7.42
CA ILE A 62 24.04 -1.31 7.87
C ILE A 62 25.49 -1.67 7.51
N VAL A 63 25.88 -1.48 6.25
CA VAL A 63 27.23 -1.79 5.76
C VAL A 63 28.30 -1.00 6.54
N HIS A 64 28.06 0.27 6.81
CA HIS A 64 29.00 1.12 7.56
C HIS A 64 29.11 0.69 9.02
N ASN A 65 28.04 0.21 9.64
CA ASN A 65 28.09 -0.29 11.01
C ASN A 65 28.84 -1.62 11.11
N ASP A 66 28.61 -2.54 10.17
CA ASP A 66 29.12 -3.91 10.28
C ASP A 66 30.55 -4.08 9.77
N LEU A 67 30.99 -3.25 8.80
CA LEU A 67 32.31 -3.34 8.18
C LEU A 67 33.29 -2.24 8.61
N CYS A 68 32.95 -1.45 9.65
CA CYS A 68 33.70 -0.24 10.05
C CYS A 68 35.18 -0.45 10.44
N TYR A 69 35.61 -1.67 10.76
CA TYR A 69 36.97 -1.92 11.21
C TYR A 69 37.93 -2.20 10.04
N GLY A 70 38.78 -1.23 9.72
CA GLY A 70 39.89 -1.40 8.76
C GLY A 70 39.55 -1.18 7.29
N THR A 71 38.32 -0.72 6.99
CA THR A 71 37.82 -0.44 5.64
C THR A 71 37.74 1.08 5.42
N ASN A 72 38.09 1.56 4.22
CA ASN A 72 37.96 2.98 3.87
C ASN A 72 36.51 3.31 3.48
N GLU A 73 36.04 4.53 3.76
CA GLU A 73 34.69 5.03 3.38
C GLU A 73 34.32 4.72 1.91
N THR A 74 35.25 4.93 0.96
CA THR A 74 35.03 4.64 -0.46
C THR A 74 34.74 3.16 -0.75
N GLN A 75 35.31 2.25 0.03
CA GLN A 75 35.05 0.81 -0.10
C GLN A 75 33.70 0.43 0.51
N LEU A 76 33.31 1.06 1.62
CA LEU A 76 31.99 0.87 2.24
C LEU A 76 30.87 1.36 1.31
N ASP A 77 31.05 2.52 0.68
CA ASP A 77 30.14 3.04 -0.35
C ASP A 77 30.06 2.11 -1.57
N ALA A 78 31.19 1.58 -2.03
CA ALA A 78 31.22 0.65 -3.15
C ALA A 78 30.44 -0.64 -2.84
N VAL A 79 30.63 -1.21 -1.65
CA VAL A 79 29.87 -2.39 -1.19
C VAL A 79 28.39 -2.08 -1.07
N SER A 80 28.03 -0.94 -0.47
CA SER A 80 26.63 -0.49 -0.35
C SER A 80 25.95 -0.36 -1.71
N ASN A 81 26.64 0.21 -2.70
CA ASN A 81 26.12 0.31 -4.06
C ASN A 81 25.98 -1.06 -4.73
N ILE A 82 26.95 -1.98 -4.57
CA ILE A 82 26.84 -3.34 -5.12
C ILE A 82 25.60 -4.04 -4.55
N ILE A 83 25.37 -3.97 -3.24
CA ILE A 83 24.21 -4.59 -2.60
C ILE A 83 22.91 -3.95 -3.08
N TYR A 84 22.88 -2.62 -3.22
CA TYR A 84 21.71 -1.93 -3.73
C TYR A 84 21.39 -2.32 -5.19
N GLN A 85 22.39 -2.43 -6.05
CA GLN A 85 22.20 -2.91 -7.43
C GLN A 85 21.74 -4.38 -7.46
N ALA A 86 22.30 -5.22 -6.58
CA ALA A 86 21.87 -6.61 -6.46
C ALA A 86 20.40 -6.71 -6.01
N LYS A 87 19.97 -5.87 -5.06
CA LYS A 87 18.57 -5.76 -4.65
C LYS A 87 17.67 -5.38 -5.82
N LEU A 88 18.02 -4.34 -6.59
CA LEU A 88 17.23 -3.92 -7.75
C LEU A 88 17.16 -5.03 -8.81
N ALA A 89 18.25 -5.74 -9.05
CA ALA A 89 18.27 -6.89 -9.95
C ALA A 89 17.36 -8.02 -9.45
N GLN A 90 17.41 -8.32 -8.15
CA GLN A 90 16.56 -9.33 -7.51
C GLN A 90 15.07 -8.99 -7.69
N GLN A 91 14.67 -7.76 -7.39
CA GLN A 91 13.29 -7.31 -7.56
C GLN A 91 12.85 -7.41 -9.03
N ASN A 92 13.67 -6.93 -9.95
CA ASN A 92 13.38 -7.02 -11.39
C ASN A 92 13.21 -8.46 -11.89
N ILE A 93 13.97 -9.43 -11.35
CA ILE A 93 13.83 -10.85 -11.70
C ILE A 93 12.49 -11.38 -11.21
N ALA A 94 12.13 -11.13 -9.96
CA ALA A 94 10.84 -11.53 -9.38
C ALA A 94 9.67 -10.93 -10.17
N ASP A 95 9.72 -9.62 -10.43
CA ASP A 95 8.68 -8.89 -11.15
C ASP A 95 8.54 -9.41 -12.58
N SER A 96 9.65 -9.62 -13.29
CA SER A 96 9.63 -10.15 -14.65
C SER A 96 9.09 -11.58 -14.70
N ALA A 97 9.43 -12.41 -13.71
CA ALA A 97 8.94 -13.78 -13.62
C ALA A 97 7.42 -13.82 -13.43
N LEU A 98 6.89 -13.02 -12.50
CA LEU A 98 5.45 -12.93 -12.24
C LEU A 98 4.69 -12.30 -13.41
N ALA A 99 5.21 -11.21 -13.97
CA ALA A 99 4.63 -10.54 -15.14
C ALA A 99 4.45 -11.52 -16.31
N LYS A 100 5.50 -12.31 -16.59
CA LYS A 100 5.45 -13.32 -17.64
C LYS A 100 4.56 -14.52 -17.28
N ALA A 101 4.56 -14.96 -16.03
CA ALA A 101 3.78 -16.12 -15.60
C ALA A 101 2.27 -15.88 -15.65
N PHE A 102 1.84 -14.64 -15.35
CA PHE A 102 0.42 -14.28 -15.28
C PHE A 102 -0.07 -13.42 -16.45
N ASP A 103 0.80 -13.12 -17.42
CA ASP A 103 0.50 -12.24 -18.57
C ASP A 103 -0.03 -10.87 -18.12
N ILE A 104 0.69 -10.26 -17.16
CA ILE A 104 0.37 -8.95 -16.59
C ILE A 104 1.51 -7.96 -16.85
N ASP A 105 1.21 -6.67 -16.75
CA ASP A 105 2.22 -5.61 -16.87
C ASP A 105 3.26 -5.67 -15.73
N HIS A 106 4.50 -5.29 -16.04
CA HIS A 106 5.64 -5.33 -15.12
C HIS A 106 5.46 -4.45 -13.87
N SER A 107 4.52 -3.50 -13.90
CA SER A 107 4.21 -2.63 -12.76
C SER A 107 3.35 -3.27 -11.65
N TYR A 108 2.66 -4.39 -11.91
CA TYR A 108 1.77 -5.03 -10.92
C TYR A 108 2.44 -5.89 -9.85
N PRO A 109 3.47 -6.71 -10.16
CA PRO A 109 4.00 -7.71 -9.24
C PRO A 109 4.35 -7.22 -7.83
N PRO A 110 4.99 -6.04 -7.62
CA PRO A 110 5.28 -5.55 -6.27
C PRO A 110 4.01 -5.36 -5.43
N TYR A 111 2.95 -4.82 -6.03
CA TYR A 111 1.67 -4.60 -5.35
C TYR A 111 0.92 -5.91 -5.10
N LEU A 112 1.00 -6.87 -6.02
CA LEU A 112 0.37 -8.18 -5.84
C LEU A 112 1.04 -8.97 -4.70
N LEU A 113 2.37 -8.93 -4.63
CA LEU A 113 3.15 -9.54 -3.56
C LEU A 113 2.81 -8.89 -2.21
N ALA A 114 2.84 -7.56 -2.14
CA ALA A 114 2.46 -6.81 -0.94
C ALA A 114 1.02 -7.12 -0.49
N TRP A 115 0.08 -7.26 -1.42
CA TRP A 115 -1.30 -7.65 -1.12
C TRP A 115 -1.45 -9.09 -0.60
N THR A 116 -0.45 -9.95 -0.83
CA THR A 116 -0.36 -11.28 -0.19
C THR A 116 0.46 -11.29 1.09
N ALA A 117 0.84 -10.12 1.62
CA ALA A 117 1.80 -9.98 2.73
C ALA A 117 3.14 -10.68 2.44
N SER A 118 3.60 -10.56 1.20
CA SER A 118 4.83 -11.18 0.69
C SER A 118 5.71 -10.13 0.00
N SER A 119 6.92 -10.51 -0.37
CA SER A 119 7.91 -9.68 -1.04
C SER A 119 8.60 -10.41 -2.19
N GLU A 120 9.34 -9.69 -3.02
CA GLU A 120 10.14 -10.29 -4.09
C GLU A 120 11.19 -11.26 -3.53
N TYR A 121 11.71 -10.95 -2.33
CA TYR A 121 12.58 -11.85 -1.58
C TYR A 121 11.86 -13.17 -1.23
N ASP A 122 10.66 -13.10 -0.67
CA ASP A 122 9.93 -14.31 -0.24
C ASP A 122 9.61 -15.22 -1.42
N LEU A 123 9.22 -14.63 -2.56
CA LEU A 123 8.98 -15.38 -3.80
C LEU A 123 10.25 -16.11 -4.24
N LEU A 124 11.38 -15.40 -4.31
CA LEU A 124 12.63 -15.97 -4.80
C LEU A 124 13.22 -16.98 -3.81
N SER A 125 13.15 -16.71 -2.51
CA SER A 125 13.60 -17.60 -1.45
C SER A 125 12.82 -18.92 -1.50
N GLN A 126 11.49 -18.86 -1.59
CA GLN A 126 10.65 -20.05 -1.74
C GLN A 126 10.93 -20.78 -3.06
N SER A 127 11.15 -20.05 -4.16
CA SER A 127 11.45 -20.65 -5.47
C SER A 127 12.83 -21.33 -5.48
N LEU A 128 13.84 -20.76 -4.81
CA LEU A 128 15.16 -21.37 -4.65
C LEU A 128 15.12 -22.60 -3.75
N ALA A 129 14.23 -22.65 -2.76
CA ALA A 129 14.02 -23.83 -1.93
C ALA A 129 13.51 -25.05 -2.73
N LEU A 130 12.95 -24.83 -3.93
CA LEU A 130 12.53 -25.89 -4.85
C LEU A 130 13.67 -26.42 -5.73
N ASN A 131 14.90 -25.90 -5.58
CA ASN A 131 16.05 -26.35 -6.35
C ASN A 131 16.29 -27.85 -6.15
N GLY A 132 16.37 -28.59 -7.26
CA GLY A 132 16.50 -30.04 -7.28
C GLY A 132 15.19 -30.83 -7.42
N ILE A 133 14.03 -30.16 -7.36
CA ILE A 133 12.76 -30.77 -7.73
C ILE A 133 12.68 -30.92 -9.25
N THR A 134 12.45 -32.14 -9.72
CA THR A 134 12.43 -32.48 -11.16
C THR A 134 11.06 -32.95 -11.66
N THR A 135 10.11 -33.18 -10.75
CA THR A 135 8.76 -33.66 -11.06
C THR A 135 7.70 -32.72 -10.48
N PRO A 136 6.63 -32.39 -11.23
CA PRO A 136 5.58 -31.48 -10.75
C PRO A 136 4.93 -31.91 -9.42
N ASP A 137 4.73 -33.22 -9.22
CA ASP A 137 4.08 -33.77 -8.02
C ASP A 137 4.88 -33.57 -6.72
N ALA A 138 6.15 -33.19 -6.82
CA ALA A 138 7.00 -32.93 -5.67
C ALA A 138 7.00 -31.46 -5.23
N ILE A 139 6.28 -30.57 -5.95
CA ILE A 139 6.12 -29.17 -5.55
C ILE A 139 5.20 -29.10 -4.33
N PRO A 140 5.62 -28.50 -3.21
CA PRO A 140 4.80 -28.40 -2.00
C PRO A 140 3.48 -27.68 -2.24
N ASP A 141 2.40 -28.21 -1.66
CA ASP A 141 1.06 -27.62 -1.74
C ASP A 141 1.03 -26.17 -1.26
N GLU A 142 1.81 -25.83 -0.22
CA GLU A 142 1.91 -24.47 0.31
C GLU A 142 2.42 -23.47 -0.74
N TYR A 143 3.42 -23.85 -1.54
CA TYR A 143 3.94 -23.01 -2.61
C TYR A 143 2.94 -22.86 -3.76
N GLN A 144 2.21 -23.92 -4.09
CA GLN A 144 1.13 -23.86 -5.10
C GLN A 144 -0.01 -22.95 -4.64
N GLN A 145 -0.41 -23.05 -3.37
CA GLN A 145 -1.42 -22.17 -2.77
C GLN A 145 -0.96 -20.71 -2.76
N TYR A 146 0.32 -20.47 -2.43
CA TYR A 146 0.93 -19.15 -2.49
C TYR A 146 0.84 -18.53 -3.90
N LEU A 147 1.30 -19.25 -4.94
CA LEU A 147 1.20 -18.79 -6.32
C LEU A 147 -0.26 -18.60 -6.77
N TYR A 148 -1.17 -19.48 -6.35
CA TYR A 148 -2.60 -19.36 -6.63
C TYR A 148 -3.20 -18.08 -6.03
N GLN A 149 -2.82 -17.71 -4.81
CA GLN A 149 -3.30 -16.47 -4.18
C GLN A 149 -2.83 -15.20 -4.90
N ILE A 150 -1.62 -15.22 -5.46
CA ILE A 150 -1.09 -14.13 -6.30
C ILE A 150 -1.85 -14.11 -7.63
N ALA A 151 -1.98 -15.26 -8.31
CA ALA A 151 -2.69 -15.39 -9.57
C ALA A 151 -4.15 -14.92 -9.46
N ARG A 152 -4.83 -15.26 -8.36
CA ARG A 152 -6.20 -14.82 -8.08
C ARG A 152 -6.30 -13.30 -8.02
N ARG A 153 -5.34 -12.61 -7.36
CA ARG A 153 -5.30 -11.14 -7.28
C ARG A 153 -4.96 -10.50 -8.63
N ALA A 154 -4.04 -11.09 -9.39
CA ALA A 154 -3.76 -10.67 -10.77
C ALA A 154 -5.04 -10.74 -11.63
N GLY A 155 -5.80 -11.83 -11.53
CA GLY A 155 -7.09 -11.99 -12.21
C GLY A 155 -8.15 -10.98 -11.78
N LEU A 156 -8.16 -10.55 -10.51
CA LEU A 156 -9.03 -9.46 -10.07
C LEU A 156 -8.63 -8.11 -10.68
N CYS A 157 -7.33 -7.85 -10.78
CA CYS A 157 -6.83 -6.61 -11.39
C CYS A 157 -7.25 -6.52 -12.85
N SER A 158 -7.12 -7.61 -13.63
CA SER A 158 -7.56 -7.63 -15.03
C SER A 158 -9.09 -7.58 -15.17
N THR A 159 -9.85 -8.25 -14.31
CA THR A 159 -11.32 -8.28 -14.38
C THR A 159 -11.94 -6.90 -14.12
N PHE A 160 -11.40 -6.15 -13.16
CA PHE A 160 -11.93 -4.84 -12.77
C PHE A 160 -11.15 -3.65 -13.36
N ASN A 161 -10.13 -3.92 -14.20
CA ASN A 161 -9.19 -2.93 -14.72
C ASN A 161 -8.58 -2.07 -13.59
N LEU A 162 -8.14 -2.72 -12.51
CA LEU A 162 -7.51 -2.04 -11.39
C LEU A 162 -6.10 -1.65 -11.79
N THR A 163 -5.73 -0.40 -11.59
CA THR A 163 -4.39 0.09 -11.95
C THR A 163 -3.41 -0.06 -10.79
N PRO A 164 -2.10 0.00 -11.06
CA PRO A 164 -1.09 0.00 -10.01
C PRO A 164 -1.23 1.19 -9.04
N ALA A 165 -1.66 2.36 -9.52
CA ALA A 165 -1.86 3.55 -8.70
C ALA A 165 -3.00 3.37 -7.70
N MET A 166 -4.09 2.73 -8.12
CA MET A 166 -5.20 2.37 -7.25
C MET A 166 -4.76 1.33 -6.21
N LEU A 167 -4.08 0.26 -6.61
CA LEU A 167 -3.61 -0.79 -5.71
C LEU A 167 -2.65 -0.22 -4.65
N SER A 168 -1.70 0.62 -5.07
CA SER A 168 -0.80 1.33 -4.17
C SER A 168 -1.58 2.14 -3.11
N THR A 169 -2.61 2.86 -3.55
CA THR A 169 -3.44 3.68 -2.64
C THR A 169 -4.28 2.80 -1.70
N LEU A 170 -4.84 1.69 -2.20
CA LEU A 170 -5.63 0.74 -1.40
C LEU A 170 -4.78 0.07 -0.31
N LEU A 171 -3.57 -0.38 -0.66
CA LEU A 171 -2.68 -1.05 0.28
C LEU A 171 -2.13 -0.09 1.34
N ALA A 172 -1.97 1.19 1.00
CA ALA A 172 -1.54 2.21 1.96
C ALA A 172 -2.69 2.71 2.86
N HIS A 173 -3.90 2.80 2.32
CA HIS A 173 -5.05 3.45 2.96
C HIS A 173 -6.36 2.70 2.69
N THR A 174 -6.54 1.53 3.30
CA THR A 174 -7.78 0.74 3.17
C THR A 174 -9.02 1.49 3.64
N ASP A 175 -8.85 2.36 4.64
CA ASP A 175 -9.88 3.23 5.20
C ASP A 175 -10.48 4.20 4.18
N TRP A 176 -9.69 4.71 3.23
CA TRP A 176 -10.18 5.58 2.16
C TRP A 176 -11.11 4.86 1.18
N PHE A 177 -11.02 3.55 1.12
CA PHE A 177 -11.92 2.72 0.32
C PHE A 177 -13.12 2.24 1.13
N GLY A 178 -13.17 2.52 2.44
CA GLY A 178 -14.25 2.08 3.32
C GLY A 178 -14.20 0.59 3.64
N VAL A 179 -13.03 -0.05 3.53
CA VAL A 179 -12.81 -1.46 3.88
C VAL A 179 -11.82 -1.57 5.04
N ALA A 180 -12.06 -2.54 5.93
CA ALA A 180 -11.19 -2.76 7.09
C ALA A 180 -9.87 -3.43 6.69
N ASP A 181 -9.93 -4.38 5.75
CA ASP A 181 -8.80 -5.12 5.23
C ASP A 181 -8.96 -5.38 3.73
N THR A 182 -8.00 -6.09 3.15
CA THR A 182 -7.99 -6.46 1.73
C THR A 182 -8.26 -7.95 1.52
N THR A 183 -9.00 -8.58 2.46
CA THR A 183 -9.45 -9.97 2.35
C THR A 183 -10.38 -10.12 1.16
N ILE A 184 -10.15 -11.13 0.32
CA ILE A 184 -10.98 -11.34 -0.88
C ILE A 184 -12.33 -11.95 -0.50
N ASP A 185 -13.31 -11.09 -0.28
CA ASP A 185 -14.72 -11.40 -0.04
C ASP A 185 -15.65 -10.68 -1.05
N PHE A 186 -16.96 -10.84 -0.92
CA PHE A 186 -17.91 -10.16 -1.79
C PHE A 186 -17.92 -8.63 -1.62
N ASN A 187 -17.54 -8.12 -0.44
CA ASN A 187 -17.49 -6.69 -0.20
C ASN A 187 -16.35 -6.04 -0.99
N LEU A 188 -15.17 -6.69 -1.02
CA LEU A 188 -14.03 -6.23 -1.80
C LEU A 188 -14.30 -6.30 -3.31
N LEU A 189 -14.96 -7.37 -3.78
CA LEU A 189 -15.37 -7.47 -5.20
C LEU A 189 -16.39 -6.39 -5.57
N TYR A 190 -17.34 -6.12 -4.67
CA TYR A 190 -18.30 -5.04 -4.85
C TYR A 190 -17.58 -3.68 -4.92
N LEU A 191 -16.64 -3.42 -4.00
CA LEU A 191 -15.81 -2.22 -4.00
C LEU A 191 -15.09 -2.01 -5.34
N PHE A 192 -14.44 -3.05 -5.87
CA PHE A 192 -13.77 -2.97 -7.16
C PHE A 192 -14.74 -2.65 -8.30
N SER A 193 -15.94 -3.24 -8.29
CA SER A 193 -16.98 -2.88 -9.25
C SER A 193 -17.39 -1.41 -9.16
N ARG A 194 -17.49 -0.86 -7.94
CA ARG A 194 -17.85 0.55 -7.72
C ARG A 194 -16.73 1.48 -8.16
N TYR A 195 -15.48 1.10 -7.91
CA TYR A 195 -14.31 1.82 -8.39
C TYR A 195 -14.30 1.90 -9.91
N SER A 196 -14.48 0.76 -10.60
CA SER A 196 -14.55 0.72 -12.07
C SER A 196 -15.70 1.57 -12.63
N ASP A 197 -16.84 1.62 -11.94
CA ASP A 197 -17.97 2.47 -12.34
C ASP A 197 -17.68 3.96 -12.13
N TRP A 198 -17.02 4.33 -11.03
CA TRP A 198 -16.61 5.71 -10.80
C TRP A 198 -15.55 6.15 -11.84
N MET A 199 -14.65 5.26 -12.23
CA MET A 199 -13.66 5.50 -13.28
C MET A 199 -14.30 5.89 -14.61
N LYS A 200 -15.37 5.20 -15.00
CA LYS A 200 -16.12 5.49 -16.23
C LYS A 200 -16.79 6.87 -16.21
N LEU A 201 -17.05 7.42 -15.03
CA LEU A 201 -17.76 8.68 -14.85
C LEU A 201 -16.82 9.89 -14.72
N ALA A 202 -15.67 9.72 -14.06
CA ALA A 202 -14.71 10.80 -13.85
C ALA A 202 -13.63 10.92 -14.94
N ASP A 203 -13.46 9.89 -15.79
CA ASP A 203 -12.54 9.81 -16.94
C ASP A 203 -11.03 9.96 -16.62
N LYS A 204 -10.67 10.36 -15.39
CA LYS A 204 -9.31 10.63 -14.93
C LYS A 204 -9.05 10.04 -13.54
N GLU A 205 -8.43 8.87 -13.51
CA GLU A 205 -8.04 8.18 -12.28
C GLU A 205 -7.21 9.04 -11.34
N ASP A 206 -6.19 9.73 -11.86
CA ASP A 206 -5.31 10.59 -11.07
C ASP A 206 -6.08 11.65 -10.30
N ALA A 207 -7.13 12.19 -10.91
CA ALA A 207 -7.97 13.21 -10.30
C ALA A 207 -8.88 12.63 -9.20
N MET A 208 -9.40 11.41 -9.41
CA MET A 208 -10.15 10.67 -8.39
C MET A 208 -9.29 10.33 -7.17
N LEU A 209 -8.08 9.79 -7.39
CA LEU A 209 -7.16 9.46 -6.31
C LEU A 209 -6.64 10.73 -5.61
N ALA A 210 -6.42 11.82 -6.36
CA ALA A 210 -6.09 13.11 -5.77
C ALA A 210 -7.23 13.67 -4.89
N TYR A 211 -8.50 13.48 -5.29
CA TYR A 211 -9.63 13.84 -4.45
C TYR A 211 -9.65 13.04 -3.14
N LEU A 212 -9.50 11.71 -3.19
CA LEU A 212 -9.44 10.87 -1.99
C LEU A 212 -8.31 11.31 -1.04
N ARG A 213 -7.12 11.59 -1.59
CA ARG A 213 -5.98 12.11 -0.82
C ARG A 213 -6.29 13.44 -0.15
N ARG A 214 -7.00 14.35 -0.84
CA ARG A 214 -7.37 15.66 -0.28
C ARG A 214 -8.50 15.56 0.74
N ALA A 215 -9.50 14.71 0.49
CA ALA A 215 -10.63 14.50 1.38
C ALA A 215 -10.22 13.89 2.74
N ASN A 216 -9.21 13.01 2.73
CA ASN A 216 -8.64 12.41 3.94
C ASN A 216 -7.35 13.09 4.42
N GLY A 217 -6.94 14.17 3.76
CA GLY A 217 -5.69 14.87 4.03
C GLY A 217 -5.78 15.91 5.14
N ALA A 218 -4.61 16.44 5.51
CA ALA A 218 -4.48 17.59 6.42
C ALA A 218 -3.92 18.81 5.66
N PRO A 219 -4.49 20.02 5.83
CA PRO A 219 -5.69 20.34 6.61
C PRO A 219 -6.97 19.77 5.97
N SER A 220 -7.98 19.48 6.79
CA SER A 220 -9.27 18.95 6.34
C SER A 220 -10.00 19.96 5.45
N LEU A 221 -10.58 19.48 4.34
CA LEU A 221 -11.47 20.28 3.49
C LEU A 221 -12.75 20.68 4.22
N THR A 222 -13.35 21.80 3.83
CA THR A 222 -14.74 22.09 4.20
C THR A 222 -15.71 21.29 3.31
N PRO A 223 -16.96 21.01 3.77
CA PRO A 223 -17.97 20.35 2.94
C PRO A 223 -18.18 21.01 1.58
N ASP A 224 -18.25 22.34 1.53
CA ASP A 224 -18.44 23.09 0.29
C ASP A 224 -17.26 22.92 -0.69
N GLN A 225 -16.03 22.91 -0.17
CA GLN A 225 -14.83 22.71 -0.98
C GLN A 225 -14.78 21.28 -1.55
N ALA A 226 -15.10 20.29 -0.71
CA ALA A 226 -15.14 18.90 -1.12
C ALA A 226 -16.23 18.65 -2.17
N ALA A 227 -17.43 19.22 -1.97
CA ALA A 227 -18.53 19.14 -2.92
C ALA A 227 -18.17 19.80 -4.25
N SER A 228 -17.57 21.00 -4.23
CA SER A 228 -17.12 21.70 -5.43
C SER A 228 -16.09 20.89 -6.23
N CYS A 229 -15.14 20.24 -5.54
CA CYS A 229 -14.16 19.38 -6.20
C CYS A 229 -14.80 18.14 -6.83
N LEU A 230 -15.71 17.48 -6.11
CA LEU A 230 -16.38 16.27 -6.61
C LEU A 230 -17.38 16.60 -7.74
N ALA A 231 -18.03 17.77 -7.70
CA ALA A 231 -18.85 18.31 -8.77
C ALA A 231 -18.07 18.45 -10.08
N LEU A 232 -16.85 19.00 -10.02
CA LEU A 232 -15.97 19.12 -11.19
C LEU A 232 -15.54 17.75 -11.74
N LEU A 233 -15.30 16.76 -10.87
CA LEU A 233 -14.92 15.41 -11.31
C LEU A 233 -16.07 14.65 -11.93
N THR A 234 -17.29 14.90 -11.46
CA THR A 234 -18.46 14.14 -11.87
C THR A 234 -19.26 14.83 -12.95
N ASP A 235 -19.01 16.11 -13.25
CA ASP A 235 -19.88 16.95 -14.08
C ASP A 235 -21.32 16.96 -13.54
N TRP A 236 -21.44 17.48 -12.31
CA TRP A 236 -22.71 17.62 -11.60
C TRP A 236 -22.74 18.91 -10.78
N GLU A 237 -23.92 19.35 -10.37
CA GLU A 237 -24.10 20.60 -9.64
C GLU A 237 -23.57 20.50 -8.21
N SER A 238 -22.81 21.51 -7.77
CA SER A 238 -22.14 21.48 -6.46
C SER A 238 -23.11 21.40 -5.28
N ASP A 239 -24.28 22.03 -5.39
CA ASP A 239 -25.30 22.02 -4.33
C ASP A 239 -25.93 20.63 -4.19
N GLU A 240 -26.18 19.95 -5.31
CA GLU A 240 -26.70 18.57 -5.35
C GLU A 240 -25.66 17.59 -4.79
N VAL A 241 -24.38 17.77 -5.14
CA VAL A 241 -23.26 16.99 -4.58
C VAL A 241 -23.13 17.20 -3.08
N LEU A 242 -23.26 18.44 -2.59
CA LEU A 242 -23.19 18.76 -1.16
C LEU A 242 -24.29 18.04 -0.38
N GLN A 243 -25.53 18.08 -0.87
CA GLN A 243 -26.66 17.35 -0.26
C GLN A 243 -26.44 15.83 -0.28
N ALA A 244 -25.98 15.30 -1.42
CA ALA A 244 -25.70 13.88 -1.55
C ALA A 244 -24.56 13.42 -0.63
N ALA A 245 -23.50 14.22 -0.49
CA ALA A 245 -22.37 13.94 0.39
C ALA A 245 -22.77 14.02 1.88
N ALA A 246 -23.63 14.97 2.24
CA ALA A 246 -24.21 15.07 3.58
C ALA A 246 -25.07 13.84 3.94
N TYR A 247 -25.83 13.31 2.97
CA TYR A 247 -26.56 12.07 3.16
C TYR A 247 -25.64 10.85 3.27
N ALA A 248 -24.60 10.77 2.42
CA ALA A 248 -23.65 9.66 2.41
C ALA A 248 -22.76 9.62 3.65
N ASN A 249 -22.37 10.78 4.19
CA ASN A 249 -21.57 10.90 5.41
C ASN A 249 -22.14 11.99 6.35
N PRO A 250 -23.14 11.66 7.18
CA PRO A 250 -23.78 12.63 8.07
C PRO A 250 -22.85 13.23 9.13
N ALA A 251 -21.72 12.58 9.44
CA ALA A 251 -20.81 13.01 10.48
C ALA A 251 -19.97 14.23 10.07
N THR A 252 -19.57 14.31 8.80
CA THR A 252 -18.68 15.38 8.32
C THR A 252 -19.24 16.16 7.13
N GLY A 253 -20.26 15.62 6.45
CA GLY A 253 -20.74 16.18 5.18
C GLY A 253 -19.81 15.96 3.99
N ILE A 254 -18.73 15.20 4.16
CA ILE A 254 -17.69 14.99 3.14
C ILE A 254 -17.70 13.53 2.69
N ALA A 255 -17.79 13.31 1.37
CA ALA A 255 -17.67 12.00 0.76
C ALA A 255 -16.19 11.54 0.73
N ALA A 256 -15.63 11.26 1.92
CA ALA A 256 -14.21 10.97 2.10
C ALA A 256 -13.79 9.56 1.67
N THR A 257 -14.75 8.62 1.53
CA THR A 257 -14.44 7.23 1.18
C THR A 257 -15.09 6.84 -0.12
N LEU A 258 -14.57 5.81 -0.79
CA LEU A 258 -15.20 5.27 -2.00
C LEU A 258 -16.65 4.81 -1.74
N ALA A 259 -16.95 4.30 -0.54
CA ALA A 259 -18.30 3.94 -0.14
C ALA A 259 -19.24 5.17 -0.10
N HIS A 260 -18.78 6.30 0.43
CA HIS A 260 -19.57 7.54 0.40
C HIS A 260 -19.76 8.02 -1.05
N ILE A 261 -18.71 7.96 -1.87
CA ILE A 261 -18.75 8.39 -3.27
C ILE A 261 -19.71 7.51 -4.09
N ASP A 262 -19.76 6.20 -3.86
CA ASP A 262 -20.74 5.31 -4.52
C ASP A 262 -22.18 5.77 -4.27
N ILE A 263 -22.52 6.15 -3.03
CA ILE A 263 -23.85 6.69 -2.70
C ILE A 263 -24.12 7.97 -3.48
N VAL A 264 -23.14 8.90 -3.53
CA VAL A 264 -23.26 10.15 -4.31
C VAL A 264 -23.49 9.85 -5.80
N MET A 265 -22.72 8.94 -6.39
CA MET A 265 -22.86 8.56 -7.81
C MET A 265 -24.19 7.87 -8.12
N ARG A 266 -24.72 7.07 -7.19
CA ARG A 266 -26.05 6.46 -7.31
C ARG A 266 -27.15 7.50 -7.25
N LEU A 267 -27.07 8.46 -6.32
CA LEU A 267 -28.00 9.58 -6.24
C LEU A 267 -27.95 10.42 -7.52
N LYS A 268 -26.76 10.75 -8.02
CA LYS A 268 -26.60 11.41 -9.33
C LYS A 268 -27.33 10.65 -10.43
N THR A 269 -27.06 9.35 -10.55
CA THR A 269 -27.65 8.51 -11.59
C THR A 269 -29.18 8.48 -11.49
N LEU A 270 -29.72 8.42 -10.28
CA LEU A 270 -31.16 8.47 -10.05
C LEU A 270 -31.74 9.84 -10.45
N CYS A 271 -31.14 10.95 -9.98
CA CYS A 271 -31.53 12.32 -10.35
C CYS A 271 -31.55 12.53 -11.86
N THR A 272 -30.51 12.07 -12.56
CA THR A 272 -30.44 12.17 -14.02
C THR A 272 -31.53 11.35 -14.70
N ARG A 273 -31.89 10.18 -14.16
CA ARG A 273 -32.92 9.31 -14.74
C ARG A 273 -34.35 9.80 -14.48
N THR A 274 -34.58 10.43 -13.33
CA THR A 274 -35.91 10.91 -12.93
C THR A 274 -36.13 12.38 -13.27
N GLY A 275 -35.08 13.15 -13.56
CA GLY A 275 -35.15 14.60 -13.76
C GLY A 275 -35.51 15.35 -12.48
N THR A 276 -35.15 14.82 -11.31
CA THR A 276 -35.49 15.38 -9.98
C THR A 276 -34.23 15.78 -9.21
N SER A 277 -34.36 16.69 -8.25
CA SER A 277 -33.28 17.03 -7.31
C SER A 277 -32.99 15.91 -6.31
N VAL A 278 -31.80 15.92 -5.70
CA VAL A 278 -31.39 15.02 -4.61
C VAL A 278 -32.36 15.14 -3.45
N GLU A 279 -32.74 16.36 -3.07
CA GLU A 279 -33.75 16.60 -2.03
C GLU A 279 -35.05 15.83 -2.31
N THR A 280 -35.57 15.89 -3.54
CA THR A 280 -36.81 15.17 -3.91
C THR A 280 -36.63 13.66 -3.78
N ILE A 281 -35.49 13.11 -4.21
CA ILE A 281 -35.20 11.68 -4.12
C ILE A 281 -35.06 11.23 -2.67
N LEU A 282 -34.34 11.99 -1.85
CA LEU A 282 -34.14 11.68 -0.44
C LEU A 282 -35.46 11.74 0.33
N ASN A 283 -36.28 12.77 0.08
CA ASN A 283 -37.62 12.88 0.67
C ASN A 283 -38.51 11.70 0.26
N THR A 284 -38.43 11.26 -1.01
CA THR A 284 -39.14 10.08 -1.50
C THR A 284 -38.67 8.81 -0.80
N GLY A 285 -37.35 8.60 -0.66
CA GLY A 285 -36.79 7.46 0.04
C GLY A 285 -37.06 7.44 1.55
N GLY A 286 -37.33 8.61 2.14
CA GLY A 286 -37.70 8.76 3.55
C GLY A 286 -39.16 8.42 3.86
N LEU A 287 -40.02 8.26 2.84
CA LEU A 287 -41.41 7.87 3.06
C LEU A 287 -41.51 6.39 3.48
N THR A 288 -42.30 6.15 4.51
CA THR A 288 -42.57 4.81 5.04
C THR A 288 -44.07 4.56 5.15
N THR A 289 -44.46 3.33 5.48
CA THR A 289 -45.88 2.99 5.72
C THR A 289 -46.48 3.72 6.92
N THR A 290 -45.65 4.33 7.76
CA THR A 290 -46.07 5.14 8.93
C THR A 290 -46.08 6.64 8.65
N SER A 291 -45.63 7.08 7.47
CA SER A 291 -45.67 8.49 7.09
C SER A 291 -47.10 9.00 6.95
N THR A 292 -47.30 10.26 7.31
CA THR A 292 -48.59 10.94 7.26
C THR A 292 -49.05 11.20 5.84
N TYR A 293 -50.36 11.37 5.64
CA TYR A 293 -50.92 11.74 4.33
C TYR A 293 -50.30 13.05 3.80
N GLN A 294 -50.01 14.01 4.68
CA GLN A 294 -49.43 15.29 4.28
C GLN A 294 -47.99 15.14 3.73
N GLU A 295 -47.18 14.27 4.33
CA GLU A 295 -45.83 13.95 3.83
C GLU A 295 -45.92 13.26 2.46
N TRP A 296 -46.83 12.29 2.31
CA TRP A 296 -47.09 11.63 1.03
C TRP A 296 -47.55 12.61 -0.05
N GLN A 297 -48.47 13.52 0.28
CA GLN A 297 -48.97 14.53 -0.64
C GLN A 297 -47.85 15.49 -1.08
N SER A 298 -47.09 16.02 -0.13
CA SER A 298 -46.00 16.98 -0.41
C SER A 298 -44.97 16.39 -1.36
N VAL A 299 -44.47 15.18 -1.09
CA VAL A 299 -43.47 14.53 -1.94
C VAL A 299 -44.06 14.16 -3.30
N GLY A 300 -45.32 13.71 -3.33
CA GLY A 300 -46.03 13.41 -4.58
C GLY A 300 -46.16 14.63 -5.49
N GLU A 301 -46.50 15.79 -4.93
CA GLU A 301 -46.56 17.06 -5.67
C GLU A 301 -45.18 17.45 -6.24
N SER A 302 -44.10 17.30 -5.45
CA SER A 302 -42.73 17.55 -5.92
C SER A 302 -42.32 16.64 -7.07
N LEU A 303 -42.66 15.35 -7.01
CA LEU A 303 -42.37 14.38 -8.09
C LEU A 303 -43.13 14.72 -9.39
N VAL A 304 -44.42 15.06 -9.28
CA VAL A 304 -45.23 15.46 -10.44
C VAL A 304 -44.73 16.75 -11.06
N ALA A 305 -44.35 17.74 -10.23
CA ALA A 305 -43.78 18.99 -10.70
C ALA A 305 -42.46 18.78 -11.46
N ALA A 306 -41.58 17.90 -10.97
CA ALA A 306 -40.33 17.57 -11.65
C ALA A 306 -40.54 16.91 -13.03
N GLN A 307 -41.56 16.05 -13.17
CA GLN A 307 -41.92 15.44 -14.46
C GLN A 307 -42.55 16.44 -15.44
N SER A 308 -43.19 17.49 -14.94
CA SER A 308 -43.90 18.48 -15.76
C SER A 308 -42.97 19.53 -16.39
N ASN A 309 -41.71 19.61 -15.91
CA ASN A 309 -40.71 20.58 -16.35
C ASN A 309 -39.70 20.00 -17.37
N ASN A 310 -39.85 18.73 -17.77
CA ASN A 310 -39.10 18.07 -18.85
C ASN A 310 -39.94 17.99 -20.13
#